data_AF-A0A246L314-F1
#
_entry.id   AF-A0A246L314-F1
#
_cell.length_a   1.000
_cell.length_b   1.000
_cell.length_c   1.000
_cell.angle_alpha   90.00
_cell.angle_beta   90.00
_cell.angle_gamma   90.00
#
_symmetry.space_group_name_H-M   'P 1'
#
loop_
_entity.id
_entity.type
_entity.pdbx_description
1 polymer ?
#
loop_
_entity_poly.entity_id
_entity_poly.type
_entity_poly.pdbx_seq_one_letter_code
_entity_poly.pdbx_strand_id
1 'polypeptide(L)'
;MRPSLLLASLLLLPTCNSASAAPSDTAHPMARLLGADVQQRYLPQGMSDELSIRRAYEQGILRSPDFPSLELSGDQAFIFFAQFARSRMGPTFNTLTVCHNPDGFRLLVGGGSRQSCAARPDAGMRFIRQRNGDLVCEPCAALNLPERWERHTH
;
A
#
# COMPACT_ATOMS: atom_id res chain seq x y z
N MET A 1 55.26 41.89 19.42
CA MET A 1 54.90 40.46 19.53
C MET A 1 53.55 40.37 20.24
N ARG A 2 52.53 39.83 19.57
CA ARG A 2 51.14 39.67 20.05
C ARG A 2 50.96 38.26 20.63
N PRO A 3 50.11 38.07 21.66
CA PRO A 3 49.42 36.80 21.84
C PRO A 3 47.94 36.97 21.49
N SER A 4 47.48 36.18 20.51
CA SER A 4 46.07 36.01 20.18
C SER A 4 45.47 34.93 21.07
N LEU A 5 44.41 35.28 21.81
CA LEU A 5 43.52 34.34 22.50
C LEU A 5 42.61 33.66 21.47
N LEU A 6 42.76 32.35 21.30
CA LEU A 6 41.82 31.52 20.54
C LEU A 6 40.69 31.08 21.47
N LEU A 7 39.50 31.68 21.30
CA LEU A 7 38.26 31.15 21.84
C LEU A 7 37.88 29.89 21.04
N ALA A 8 37.84 28.74 21.71
CA ALA A 8 37.24 27.53 21.17
C ALA A 8 35.72 27.60 21.38
N SER A 9 34.99 28.01 20.35
CA SER A 9 33.53 27.90 20.32
C SER A 9 33.13 26.45 20.07
N LEU A 10 32.65 25.77 21.11
CA LEU A 10 31.92 24.51 20.97
C LEU A 10 30.62 24.75 20.20
N LEU A 11 30.59 24.35 18.93
CA LEU A 11 29.37 24.27 18.13
C LEU A 11 28.59 23.02 18.58
N LEU A 12 27.59 23.24 19.42
CA LEU A 12 26.48 22.30 19.64
C LEU A 12 25.71 22.18 18.31
N LEU A 13 26.07 21.19 17.49
CA LEU A 13 25.26 20.82 16.34
C LEU A 13 23.92 20.28 16.86
N PRO A 14 22.77 20.85 16.46
CA PRO A 14 21.49 20.23 16.75
C PRO A 14 21.50 18.87 16.04
N THR A 15 21.42 17.79 16.81
CA THR A 15 21.09 16.49 16.24
C THR A 15 19.73 16.65 15.59
N CYS A 16 19.70 16.79 14.26
CA CYS A 16 18.50 16.56 13.48
C CYS A 16 18.08 15.13 13.79
N ASN A 17 17.22 14.95 14.78
CA ASN A 17 16.43 13.75 14.93
C ASN A 17 15.54 13.70 13.69
N SER A 18 16.05 13.07 12.63
CA SER A 18 15.24 12.50 11.57
C SER A 18 14.47 11.32 12.18
N ALA A 19 13.58 11.62 13.14
CA ALA A 19 12.55 10.68 13.52
C ALA A 19 11.66 10.57 12.28
N SER A 20 11.94 9.57 11.42
CA SER A 20 11.01 9.18 10.37
C SER A 20 9.67 8.98 11.05
N ALA A 21 8.71 9.87 10.75
CA ALA A 21 7.37 9.79 11.30
C ALA A 21 6.88 8.35 11.20
N ALA A 22 6.20 7.87 12.24
CA ALA A 22 5.62 6.54 12.21
C ALA A 22 4.74 6.39 10.95
N PRO A 23 4.75 5.21 10.29
CA PRO A 23 3.83 4.92 9.20
C PRO A 23 2.40 5.29 9.60
N SER A 24 1.73 6.16 8.84
CA SER A 24 0.35 6.51 9.16
C SER A 24 -0.57 5.35 8.77
N ASP A 25 -1.20 4.68 9.74
CA ASP A 25 -2.23 3.66 9.49
C ASP A 25 -3.61 4.27 9.15
N THR A 26 -3.63 5.30 8.32
CA THR A 26 -4.87 5.93 7.85
C THR A 26 -5.36 5.28 6.56
N ALA A 27 -6.59 5.61 6.15
CA ALA A 27 -7.14 5.17 4.88
C ALA A 27 -6.27 5.65 3.70
N HIS A 28 -6.29 4.88 2.61
CA HIS A 28 -5.57 5.16 1.38
C HIS A 28 -5.80 6.61 0.95
N PRO A 29 -4.77 7.37 0.53
CA PRO A 29 -4.89 8.80 0.26
C PRO A 29 -6.03 9.15 -0.70
N MET A 30 -6.25 8.32 -1.72
CA MET A 30 -7.36 8.50 -2.66
C MET A 30 -8.74 8.19 -2.07
N ALA A 31 -8.87 7.18 -1.20
CA ALA A 31 -10.14 6.89 -0.54
C ALA A 31 -10.56 8.08 0.32
N ARG A 32 -9.61 8.63 1.09
CA ARG A 32 -9.81 9.83 1.90
C ARG A 32 -10.16 11.07 1.07
N LEU A 33 -9.44 11.31 -0.03
CA LEU A 33 -9.69 12.47 -0.90
C LEU A 33 -11.11 12.44 -1.49
N LEU A 34 -11.63 11.26 -1.81
CA LEU A 34 -12.96 11.08 -2.37
C LEU A 34 -14.07 10.97 -1.31
N GLY A 35 -13.73 10.96 -0.01
CA GLY A 35 -14.68 10.70 1.06
C GLY A 35 -15.33 9.32 0.95
N ALA A 36 -14.58 8.32 0.46
CA ALA A 36 -15.09 6.98 0.24
C ALA A 36 -15.41 6.27 1.55
N ASP A 37 -16.56 5.60 1.60
CA ASP A 37 -16.93 4.70 2.70
C ASP A 37 -16.21 3.35 2.52
N VAL A 38 -15.04 3.20 3.15
CA VAL A 38 -14.21 2.00 3.05
C VAL A 38 -14.83 0.89 3.89
N GLN A 39 -15.34 -0.13 3.22
CA GLN A 39 -16.04 -1.26 3.84
C GLN A 39 -15.09 -2.39 4.23
N GLN A 40 -13.97 -2.53 3.52
CA GLN A 40 -13.00 -3.60 3.73
C GLN A 40 -11.59 -3.07 3.48
N ARG A 41 -10.65 -3.41 4.36
CA ARG A 41 -9.24 -3.09 4.23
C ARG A 41 -8.42 -4.37 4.38
N TYR A 42 -7.38 -4.49 3.57
CA TYR A 42 -6.44 -5.60 3.61
C TYR A 42 -5.01 -5.08 3.58
N LEU A 43 -4.12 -5.74 4.30
CA LEU A 43 -2.69 -5.50 4.28
C LEU A 43 -1.96 -6.76 3.79
N PRO A 44 -0.81 -6.65 3.11
CA PRO A 44 -0.01 -7.83 2.77
C PRO A 44 0.34 -8.64 4.02
N GLN A 45 0.38 -9.96 3.87
CA GLN A 45 0.79 -10.84 4.95
C GLN A 45 2.17 -10.43 5.52
N GLY A 46 2.24 -10.33 6.84
CA GLY A 46 3.47 -9.92 7.54
C GLY A 46 3.78 -8.42 7.44
N MET A 47 2.81 -7.60 7.01
CA MET A 47 2.88 -6.13 6.97
C MET A 47 1.71 -5.50 7.73
N SER A 48 1.39 -6.04 8.91
CA SER A 48 0.20 -5.72 9.71
C SER A 48 0.39 -4.60 10.74
N ASP A 49 1.63 -4.20 11.02
CA ASP A 49 1.96 -3.23 12.07
C ASP A 49 3.14 -2.32 11.68
N GLU A 50 3.31 -1.21 12.38
CA GLU A 50 4.34 -0.20 12.07
C GLU A 50 5.77 -0.77 12.04
N LEU A 51 6.08 -1.73 12.92
CA LEU A 51 7.41 -2.34 12.99
C LEU A 51 7.66 -3.19 11.74
N SER A 52 6.67 -3.95 11.31
CA SER A 52 6.71 -4.75 10.10
C SER A 52 6.83 -3.90 8.83
N ILE A 53 6.10 -2.77 8.76
CA ILE A 53 6.20 -1.79 7.66
C ILE A 53 7.59 -1.17 7.60
N ARG A 54 8.11 -0.72 8.74
CA ARG A 54 9.45 -0.14 8.82
C ARG A 54 10.52 -1.14 8.37
N ARG A 55 10.44 -2.38 8.84
CA ARG A 55 11.35 -3.45 8.40
C ARG A 55 11.25 -3.69 6.89
N ALA A 56 10.04 -3.75 6.33
CA ALA A 56 9.84 -3.94 4.90
C ALA A 56 10.43 -2.79 4.06
N TYR A 57 10.33 -1.56 4.55
CA TYR A 57 10.98 -0.40 3.94
C TYR A 57 12.51 -0.47 4.03
N GLU A 58 13.07 -0.76 5.21
CA GLU A 58 14.52 -0.91 5.41
C GLU A 58 15.14 -2.04 4.57
N GLN A 59 14.37 -3.11 4.32
CA GLN A 59 14.77 -4.22 3.45
C GLN A 59 14.58 -3.91 1.95
N GLY A 60 14.07 -2.74 1.60
CA GLY A 60 13.82 -2.33 0.21
C GLY A 60 12.68 -3.10 -0.46
N ILE A 61 11.76 -3.68 0.32
CA ILE A 61 10.53 -4.31 -0.19
C ILE A 61 9.52 -3.21 -0.55
N LEU A 62 9.38 -2.21 0.32
CA LEU A 62 8.58 -1.01 0.09
C LEU A 62 9.46 0.18 -0.33
N ARG A 63 8.90 1.08 -1.13
CA ARG A 63 9.55 2.34 -1.55
C ARG A 63 9.39 3.47 -0.53
N SER A 64 8.38 3.38 0.33
CA SER A 64 8.12 4.30 1.42
C SER A 64 7.62 3.52 2.65
N PRO A 65 7.79 4.07 3.86
CA PRO A 65 7.32 3.43 5.09
C PRO A 65 5.82 3.70 5.31
N ASP A 66 4.98 3.42 4.32
CA ASP A 66 3.53 3.57 4.39
C ASP A 66 2.85 2.21 4.29
N PHE A 67 1.67 2.06 4.93
CA PHE A 67 0.89 0.83 4.85
C PHE A 67 0.42 0.53 3.41
N PRO A 68 0.75 -0.66 2.85
CA PRO A 68 0.31 -1.08 1.52
C PRO A 68 -1.12 -1.59 1.50
N SER A 69 -2.09 -0.73 1.82
CA SER A 69 -3.48 -1.18 1.89
C SER A 69 -4.11 -1.44 0.52
N LEU A 70 -4.90 -2.50 0.48
CA LEU A 70 -6.00 -2.67 -0.48
C LEU A 70 -7.30 -2.33 0.24
N GLU A 71 -7.99 -1.28 -0.22
CA GLU A 71 -9.23 -0.80 0.38
C GLU A 71 -10.38 -0.92 -0.61
N LEU A 72 -11.51 -1.48 -0.18
CA LEU A 72 -12.71 -1.64 -1.00
C LEU A 72 -13.83 -0.72 -0.52
N SER A 73 -14.46 -0.01 -1.46
CA SER A 73 -15.65 0.81 -1.27
C SER A 73 -16.63 0.55 -2.41
N GLY A 74 -17.64 -0.30 -2.18
CA GLY A 74 -18.59 -0.72 -3.21
C GLY A 74 -17.90 -1.36 -4.42
N ASP A 75 -18.04 -0.75 -5.59
CA ASP A 75 -17.42 -1.21 -6.85
C ASP A 75 -16.04 -0.58 -7.12
N GLN A 76 -15.43 0.06 -6.11
CA GLN A 76 -14.11 0.67 -6.21
C GLN A 76 -13.12 0.03 -5.25
N ALA A 77 -11.87 -0.09 -5.71
CA ALA A 77 -10.73 -0.46 -4.90
C ALA A 77 -9.68 0.65 -4.94
N PHE A 78 -9.09 0.96 -3.81
CA PHE A 78 -7.96 1.86 -3.68
C PHE A 78 -6.73 1.06 -3.30
N ILE A 79 -5.68 1.16 -4.11
CA ILE A 79 -4.42 0.44 -3.93
C ILE A 79 -3.34 1.12 -4.76
N PHE A 80 -2.13 1.23 -4.22
CA PHE A 80 -0.99 1.80 -4.92
C PHE A 80 0.12 0.76 -5.14
N PHE A 81 -0.03 -0.10 -6.15
CA PHE A 81 0.93 -1.19 -6.40
C PHE A 81 2.38 -0.75 -6.62
N ALA A 82 2.64 0.49 -7.03
CA ALA A 82 4.00 0.98 -7.22
C ALA A 82 4.74 1.22 -5.90
N GLN A 83 4.07 1.16 -4.75
CA GLN A 83 4.73 1.21 -3.44
C GLN A 83 5.62 -0.01 -3.17
N PHE A 84 5.38 -1.14 -3.82
CA PHE A 84 6.28 -2.29 -3.77
C PHE A 84 7.44 -2.06 -4.73
N ALA A 85 8.67 -2.10 -4.21
CA ALA A 85 9.88 -1.70 -4.94
C ALA A 85 10.14 -2.52 -6.22
N ARG A 86 9.68 -3.77 -6.24
CA ARG A 86 9.86 -4.69 -7.37
C ARG A 86 8.62 -4.87 -8.24
N SER A 87 7.52 -4.19 -7.90
CA SER A 87 6.27 -4.28 -8.64
C SER A 87 6.47 -4.05 -10.13
N ARG A 88 5.88 -4.92 -10.94
CA ARG A 88 5.81 -4.75 -12.40
C ARG A 88 4.60 -3.94 -12.84
N MET A 89 3.78 -3.49 -11.88
CA MET A 89 2.66 -2.61 -12.14
C MET A 89 3.17 -1.17 -12.30
N GLY A 90 2.65 -0.46 -13.30
CA GLY A 90 2.96 0.95 -13.50
C GLY A 90 2.44 1.85 -12.36
N PRO A 91 2.91 3.11 -12.29
CA PRO A 91 2.61 4.04 -11.19
C PRO A 91 1.18 4.62 -11.18
N THR A 92 0.36 4.30 -12.18
CA THR A 92 -0.87 5.05 -12.50
C THR A 92 -2.12 4.53 -11.80
N PHE A 93 -2.06 3.40 -11.10
CA PHE A 93 -3.24 2.78 -10.51
C PHE A 93 -3.35 3.15 -9.04
N ASN A 94 -4.34 3.98 -8.71
CA ASN A 94 -4.72 4.31 -7.32
C ASN A 94 -6.20 4.02 -7.03
N THR A 95 -7.01 3.90 -8.08
CA THR A 95 -8.44 3.57 -8.00
C THR A 95 -8.77 2.62 -9.13
N LEU A 96 -9.30 1.44 -8.81
CA LEU A 96 -9.64 0.38 -9.76
C LEU A 96 -11.12 0.00 -9.61
N THR A 97 -11.73 -0.44 -10.71
CA THR A 97 -13.07 -1.05 -10.66
C THR A 97 -12.99 -2.46 -10.07
N VAL A 98 -13.88 -2.75 -9.13
CA VAL A 98 -14.07 -4.06 -8.51
C VAL A 98 -15.20 -4.79 -9.23
N CYS A 99 -14.90 -5.97 -9.76
CA CYS A 99 -15.89 -6.90 -10.28
C CYS A 99 -16.11 -8.00 -9.24
N HIS A 100 -17.22 -7.91 -8.50
CA HIS A 100 -17.56 -8.85 -7.44
C HIS A 100 -17.93 -10.23 -7.97
N ASN A 101 -17.43 -11.28 -7.32
CA ASN A 101 -17.75 -12.67 -7.57
C ASN A 101 -18.13 -13.37 -6.24
N PRO A 102 -18.85 -14.50 -6.25
CA PRO A 102 -19.20 -15.21 -5.02
C PRO A 102 -18.00 -15.63 -4.16
N ASP A 103 -16.87 -15.89 -4.79
CA ASP A 103 -15.62 -16.39 -4.22
C ASP A 103 -14.58 -15.29 -3.97
N GLY A 104 -14.90 -14.02 -4.23
CA GLY A 104 -13.97 -12.91 -4.10
C GLY A 104 -14.26 -11.79 -5.08
N PHE A 105 -13.24 -11.31 -5.78
CA PHE A 105 -13.41 -10.25 -6.77
C PHE A 105 -12.26 -10.21 -7.78
N ARG A 106 -12.46 -9.44 -8.85
CA ARG A 106 -11.39 -9.04 -9.78
C ARG A 106 -11.21 -7.53 -9.77
N LEU A 107 -9.97 -7.07 -9.85
CA LEU A 107 -9.64 -5.67 -10.07
C LEU A 107 -9.32 -5.44 -11.55
N LEU A 108 -10.02 -4.53 -12.21
CA LEU A 108 -9.77 -4.24 -13.63
C LEU A 108 -8.52 -3.37 -13.82
N VAL A 109 -7.37 -4.04 -13.90
CA VAL A 109 -6.08 -3.46 -14.25
C VAL A 109 -6.10 -3.01 -15.72
N GLY A 110 -5.83 -1.74 -15.98
CA GLY A 110 -5.93 -1.13 -17.33
C GLY A 110 -7.19 -0.30 -17.55
N GLY A 111 -8.01 -0.13 -16.51
CA GLY A 111 -9.20 0.72 -16.57
C GLY A 111 -10.44 -0.02 -17.07
N GLY A 112 -11.58 0.52 -16.68
CA GLY A 112 -12.87 -0.05 -16.97
C GLY A 112 -13.96 0.62 -16.14
N SER A 113 -15.18 0.25 -16.46
CA SER A 113 -16.38 0.61 -15.71
C SER A 113 -17.08 -0.64 -15.23
N ARG A 114 -18.15 -0.50 -14.46
CA ARG A 114 -19.00 -1.63 -14.04
C ARG A 114 -19.47 -2.49 -15.23
N GLN A 115 -19.77 -1.88 -16.37
CA GLN A 115 -20.17 -2.62 -17.59
C GLN A 115 -19.03 -3.52 -18.12
N SER A 116 -17.77 -3.14 -17.87
CA SER A 116 -16.61 -3.98 -18.24
C SER A 116 -16.59 -5.31 -17.49
N CYS A 117 -17.17 -5.40 -16.30
CA CYS A 117 -17.15 -6.63 -15.50
C CYS A 117 -17.86 -7.79 -16.21
N ALA A 118 -18.98 -7.50 -16.89
CA ALA A 118 -19.73 -8.48 -17.67
C ALA A 118 -19.13 -8.69 -19.06
N ALA A 119 -18.66 -7.63 -19.72
CA ALA A 119 -18.11 -7.72 -21.07
C ALA A 119 -16.75 -8.43 -21.13
N ARG A 120 -16.01 -8.46 -20.02
CA ARG A 120 -14.68 -9.07 -19.92
C ARG A 120 -14.59 -9.94 -18.65
N PRO A 121 -15.21 -11.14 -18.64
CA PRO A 121 -15.32 -11.98 -17.45
C PRO A 121 -13.96 -12.46 -16.92
N ASP A 122 -12.96 -12.58 -17.79
CA ASP A 122 -11.62 -13.09 -17.44
C ASP A 122 -10.57 -11.98 -17.27
N ALA A 123 -10.93 -10.72 -17.50
CA ALA A 123 -9.99 -9.62 -17.39
C ALA A 123 -9.73 -9.20 -15.93
N GLY A 124 -8.52 -8.72 -15.66
CA GLY A 124 -8.14 -8.12 -14.39
C GLY A 124 -7.43 -9.09 -13.43
N MET A 125 -7.16 -8.58 -12.24
CA MET A 125 -6.42 -9.26 -11.19
C MET A 125 -7.38 -9.93 -10.22
N ARG A 126 -7.34 -11.27 -10.13
CA ARG A 126 -8.28 -12.06 -9.31
C ARG A 126 -7.78 -12.23 -7.88
N PHE A 127 -8.66 -11.90 -6.93
CA PHE A 127 -8.49 -12.08 -5.50
C PHE A 127 -9.56 -13.03 -4.99
N ILE A 128 -9.14 -14.16 -4.42
CA ILE A 128 -10.03 -15.18 -3.86
C ILE A 128 -10.10 -15.01 -2.35
N ARG A 129 -11.33 -14.89 -1.84
CA ARG A 129 -11.60 -14.81 -0.41
C ARG A 129 -11.46 -16.18 0.24
N GLN A 130 -10.61 -16.23 1.26
CA GLN A 130 -10.41 -17.39 2.12
C GLN A 130 -11.48 -17.42 3.23
N ARG A 131 -11.64 -18.57 3.90
CA ARG A 131 -12.65 -18.75 4.96
C ARG A 131 -12.50 -17.80 6.14
N ASN A 132 -11.27 -17.39 6.46
CA ASN A 132 -10.95 -16.43 7.52
C ASN A 132 -11.13 -14.97 7.09
N GLY A 133 -11.54 -14.73 5.84
CA GLY A 133 -11.75 -13.39 5.29
C GLY A 133 -10.57 -12.82 4.53
N ASP A 134 -9.37 -13.41 4.65
CA ASP A 134 -8.17 -13.02 3.91
C ASP A 134 -8.33 -13.23 2.41
N LEU A 135 -7.42 -12.67 1.63
CA LEU A 135 -7.40 -12.82 0.18
C LEU A 135 -6.12 -13.51 -0.29
N VAL A 136 -6.29 -14.32 -1.34
CA VAL A 136 -5.20 -14.83 -2.17
C VAL A 136 -5.32 -14.19 -3.56
N CYS A 137 -4.27 -13.53 -4.01
CA CYS A 137 -4.17 -12.91 -5.33
C CYS A 137 -3.44 -13.84 -6.30
N GLU A 138 -4.18 -14.41 -7.25
CA GLU A 138 -3.64 -15.44 -8.16
C GLU A 138 -2.49 -14.94 -9.05
N PRO A 139 -2.55 -13.76 -9.70
CA PRO A 139 -1.46 -13.32 -10.58
C PRO A 139 -0.39 -12.49 -9.87
N CYS A 140 -0.51 -12.23 -8.57
CA CYS A 140 0.34 -11.26 -7.86
C CYS A 140 1.83 -11.65 -7.86
N ALA A 141 2.17 -12.93 -7.71
CA ALA A 141 3.55 -13.39 -7.75
C ALA A 141 4.26 -13.02 -9.06
N ALA A 142 3.61 -13.24 -10.21
CA ALA A 142 4.15 -12.92 -11.53
C ALA A 142 4.37 -11.42 -11.76
N LEU A 143 3.68 -10.59 -10.96
CA LEU A 143 3.74 -9.12 -10.97
C LEU A 143 4.65 -8.57 -9.87
N ASN A 144 5.36 -9.42 -9.12
CA ASN A 144 6.16 -9.08 -7.95
C ASN A 144 5.36 -8.32 -6.88
N LEU A 145 4.16 -8.80 -6.61
CA LEU A 145 3.25 -8.31 -5.57
C LEU A 145 3.01 -9.40 -4.51
N PRO A 146 2.57 -9.02 -3.29
CA PRO A 146 2.17 -10.00 -2.29
C PRO A 146 1.01 -10.87 -2.78
N GLU A 147 1.14 -12.18 -2.60
CA GLU A 147 0.08 -13.14 -2.94
C GLU A 147 -1.01 -13.20 -1.88
N ARG A 148 -0.67 -12.94 -0.62
CA ARG A 148 -1.57 -13.06 0.53
C ARG A 148 -1.82 -11.70 1.15
N TRP A 149 -3.10 -11.43 1.42
CA TRP A 149 -3.57 -10.17 1.97
C TRP A 149 -4.48 -10.46 3.16
N GLU A 150 -4.06 -10.05 4.34
CA GLU A 150 -4.73 -10.25 5.61
C GLU A 150 -5.82 -9.20 5.78
N ARG A 151 -6.99 -9.63 6.25
CA ARG A 151 -8.08 -8.70 6.55
C ARG A 151 -7.69 -7.83 7.75
N HIS A 152 -7.65 -6.52 7.55
CA HIS A 152 -7.35 -5.54 8.60
C HIS A 152 -8.63 -4.87 9.07
N THR A 153 -9.09 -5.23 10.26
CA THR A 153 -10.19 -4.54 10.94
C THR A 153 -9.60 -3.49 11.86
N HIS A 154 -9.91 -2.22 11.61
CA HIS A 154 -9.75 -1.15 12.60
C HIS A 154 -10.73 -1.36 13.75
#